data_AF-A0A661UBG7-F1
#
_entry.id   AF-A0A661UBG7-F1
#
_cell.length_a   1.000
_cell.length_b   1.000
_cell.length_c   1.000
_cell.angle_alpha   90.00
_cell.angle_beta   90.00
_cell.angle_gamma   90.00
#
_symmetry.space_group_name_H-M   'P 1'
#
loop_
_entity.id
_entity.type
_entity.pdbx_description
1 polymer ?
#
loop_
_entity_poly.entity_id
_entity_poly.type
_entity_poly.pdbx_seq_one_letter_code
_entity_poly.pdbx_strand_id
1 'polypeptide(L)'
;MEKFIIEGGRQLYGKIEPSGSKNSALPILATAILAESPSVIHNCPRLTDIETMRELLHYLGVRTEWVADHTLRIDPSDLSSYEAPYDIVRRMRASVCVLGPLLARFKRAKVSLPGGCAFGPRPIDLHIKGIEALGADVTVEHGYVNAHAERLKGTEIYLAGAHGPSRGA
;
A
#
# COMPACT_ATOMS: atom_id res chain seq x y z
N MET A 1 8.59 19.72 -18.13
CA MET A 1 7.21 19.32 -17.79
C MET A 1 6.56 18.84 -19.06
N GLU A 2 6.19 17.57 -19.14
CA GLU A 2 5.49 17.02 -20.30
C GLU A 2 4.09 17.62 -20.42
N LYS A 3 3.58 17.70 -21.65
CA LYS A 3 2.25 18.26 -21.94
C LYS A 3 1.54 17.38 -22.96
N PHE A 4 0.25 17.14 -22.75
CA PHE A 4 -0.62 16.61 -23.79
C PHE A 4 -1.12 17.78 -24.66
N ILE A 5 -0.90 17.70 -25.98
CA ILE A 5 -1.49 18.63 -26.96
C ILE A 5 -2.59 17.87 -27.68
N ILE A 6 -3.83 18.33 -27.55
CA ILE A 6 -5.02 17.66 -28.10
C ILE A 6 -5.69 18.60 -29.09
N GLU A 7 -5.84 18.14 -30.33
CA GLU A 7 -6.64 18.82 -31.35
C GLU A 7 -8.05 18.22 -31.37
N GLY A 8 -9.06 19.07 -31.09
CA GLY A 8 -10.45 18.66 -31.00
C GLY A 8 -11.11 18.36 -32.36
N GLY A 9 -12.42 18.08 -32.32
CA GLY A 9 -13.24 17.88 -33.52
C GLY A 9 -13.27 16.45 -34.08
N ARG A 10 -12.64 15.48 -33.41
CA ARG A 10 -12.63 14.07 -33.81
C ARG A 10 -13.53 13.24 -32.89
N GLN A 11 -14.52 12.55 -33.46
CA GLN A 11 -15.30 11.55 -32.74
C GLN A 11 -14.44 10.31 -32.47
N LEU A 12 -14.48 9.79 -31.24
CA LEU A 12 -13.78 8.54 -30.89
C LEU A 12 -14.58 7.33 -31.43
N TYR A 13 -13.89 6.45 -32.17
CA TYR A 13 -14.45 5.18 -32.65
C TYR A 13 -13.36 4.11 -32.61
N GLY A 14 -13.64 2.97 -31.96
CA GLY A 14 -12.68 1.87 -31.83
C GLY A 14 -12.92 1.02 -30.60
N LYS A 15 -11.94 0.16 -30.30
CA LYS A 15 -11.90 -0.69 -29.10
C LYS A 15 -10.58 -0.47 -28.38
N ILE A 16 -10.62 -0.52 -27.06
CA ILE A 16 -9.42 -0.48 -26.20
C ILE A 16 -9.51 -1.65 -25.22
N GLU A 17 -8.35 -2.13 -24.79
CA GLU A 17 -8.23 -3.09 -23.70
C GLU A 17 -7.79 -2.33 -22.44
N PRO A 18 -8.55 -2.38 -21.33
CA PRO A 18 -8.16 -1.74 -20.09
C PRO A 18 -7.05 -2.53 -19.41
N SER A 19 -6.01 -1.84 -18.94
CA SER A 19 -5.02 -2.44 -18.05
C SER A 19 -5.64 -2.83 -16.70
N GLY A 20 -4.94 -3.69 -15.95
CA GLY A 20 -5.37 -4.07 -14.61
C GLY A 20 -5.53 -2.89 -13.63
N SER A 21 -6.31 -3.13 -12.58
CA SER A 21 -6.67 -2.10 -11.61
C SER A 21 -5.50 -1.79 -10.66
N LYS A 22 -5.02 -0.54 -10.72
CA LYS A 22 -4.02 0.00 -9.78
C LYS A 22 -4.44 -0.18 -8.31
N ASN A 23 -5.70 0.13 -8.00
CA ASN A 23 -6.20 0.10 -6.62
C ASN A 23 -6.42 -1.32 -6.09
N SER A 24 -6.47 -2.32 -6.98
CA SER A 24 -6.40 -3.74 -6.59
C SER A 24 -4.96 -4.21 -6.45
N ALA A 25 -4.09 -3.83 -7.40
CA ALA A 25 -2.69 -4.20 -7.39
C ALA A 25 -1.97 -3.73 -6.11
N LEU A 26 -2.10 -2.46 -5.71
CA LEU A 26 -1.40 -1.91 -4.55
C LEU A 26 -1.55 -2.72 -3.24
N PRO A 27 -2.77 -3.05 -2.76
CA PRO A 27 -2.92 -3.90 -1.58
C PRO A 27 -2.43 -5.33 -1.83
N ILE A 28 -2.61 -5.90 -3.02
CA ILE A 28 -2.07 -7.24 -3.36
C ILE A 28 -0.55 -7.25 -3.24
N LEU A 29 0.14 -6.23 -3.77
CA LEU A 29 1.59 -6.08 -3.66
C LEU A 29 2.03 -5.98 -2.20
N ALA A 30 1.33 -5.21 -1.36
CA ALA A 30 1.62 -5.12 0.06
C ALA A 30 1.46 -6.47 0.79
N THR A 31 0.46 -7.29 0.40
CA THR A 31 0.26 -8.62 1.01
C THR A 31 1.33 -9.63 0.67
N ALA A 32 2.18 -9.39 -0.35
CA ALA A 32 3.30 -10.27 -0.66
C ALA A 32 4.30 -10.41 0.51
N ILE A 33 4.33 -9.46 1.44
CA ILE A 33 5.07 -9.53 2.72
C ILE A 33 4.69 -10.76 3.55
N LEU A 34 3.45 -11.24 3.42
CA LEU A 34 2.92 -12.38 4.16
C LEU A 34 3.27 -13.73 3.55
N ALA A 35 3.73 -13.76 2.29
CA ALA A 35 3.97 -15.00 1.58
C ALA A 35 5.24 -15.71 2.11
N GLU A 36 5.21 -17.05 2.12
CA GLU A 36 6.36 -17.88 2.48
C GLU A 36 7.26 -18.21 1.27
N SER A 37 6.78 -17.91 0.06
CA SER A 37 7.46 -18.21 -1.19
C SER A 37 7.16 -17.16 -2.27
N PRO A 38 7.95 -17.13 -3.37
CA PRO A 38 7.73 -16.17 -4.44
C PRO A 38 6.32 -16.27 -5.05
N SER A 39 5.73 -15.12 -5.32
CA SER A 39 4.40 -14.97 -5.94
C SER A 39 4.50 -14.27 -7.30
N VAL A 40 3.56 -14.53 -8.19
CA VAL A 40 3.47 -13.88 -9.51
C VAL A 40 2.11 -13.21 -9.65
N ILE A 41 2.12 -11.89 -9.92
CA ILE A 41 0.93 -11.08 -10.15
C ILE A 41 0.82 -10.78 -11.64
N HIS A 42 -0.21 -11.33 -12.27
CA HIS A 42 -0.57 -11.07 -13.66
C HIS A 42 -1.47 -9.85 -13.78
N ASN A 43 -1.49 -9.24 -14.97
CA ASN A 43 -2.26 -8.03 -15.27
C ASN A 43 -1.97 -6.88 -14.27
N CYS A 44 -0.72 -6.74 -13.84
CA CYS A 44 -0.28 -5.64 -12.99
C CYS A 44 0.00 -4.40 -13.87
N PRO A 45 -0.69 -3.27 -13.67
CA PRO A 45 -0.47 -2.07 -14.50
C PRO A 45 0.92 -1.49 -14.24
N ARG A 46 1.53 -0.87 -15.25
CA ARG A 46 2.83 -0.18 -15.11
C ARG A 46 2.62 1.31 -14.91
N LEU A 47 2.48 1.71 -13.65
CA LEU A 47 2.17 3.08 -13.24
C LEU A 47 3.14 3.54 -12.14
N THR A 48 3.31 4.85 -11.97
CA THR A 48 4.19 5.44 -10.95
C THR A 48 3.90 4.93 -9.53
N ASP A 49 2.63 4.74 -9.17
CA ASP A 49 2.25 4.19 -7.86
C ASP A 49 2.74 2.75 -7.69
N ILE A 50 2.70 1.93 -8.74
CA ILE A 50 3.19 0.55 -8.71
C ILE A 50 4.71 0.54 -8.53
N GLU A 51 5.41 1.41 -9.24
CA GLU A 51 6.86 1.57 -9.07
C GLU A 51 7.24 2.08 -7.67
N THR A 52 6.44 2.99 -7.10
CA THR A 52 6.62 3.45 -5.71
C THR A 52 6.40 2.32 -4.70
N MET A 53 5.38 1.48 -4.90
CA MET A 53 5.18 0.30 -4.06
C MET A 53 6.32 -0.70 -4.21
N ARG A 54 6.84 -0.92 -5.43
CA ARG A 54 8.01 -1.78 -5.66
C ARG A 54 9.25 -1.24 -4.93
N GLU A 55 9.49 0.06 -4.96
CA GLU A 55 10.58 0.69 -4.21
C GLU A 55 10.43 0.49 -2.70
N LEU A 56 9.20 0.65 -2.17
CA LEU A 56 8.90 0.36 -0.77
C LEU A 56 9.17 -1.10 -0.42
N LEU A 57 8.71 -2.03 -1.25
CA LEU A 57 8.94 -3.46 -1.07
C LEU A 57 10.44 -3.79 -1.07
N HIS A 58 11.22 -3.23 -1.99
CA HIS A 58 12.67 -3.39 -2.00
C HIS A 58 13.33 -2.87 -0.72
N TYR A 59 12.91 -1.70 -0.22
CA TYR A 59 13.40 -1.16 1.05
C TYR A 59 13.14 -2.11 2.23
N LEU A 60 12.02 -2.83 2.20
CA LEU A 60 11.67 -3.82 3.22
C LEU A 60 12.45 -5.15 3.08
N GLY A 61 13.18 -5.34 1.98
CA GLY A 61 13.90 -6.57 1.64
C GLY A 61 13.12 -7.51 0.70
N VAL A 62 12.01 -7.07 0.11
CA VAL A 62 11.24 -7.86 -0.85
C VAL A 62 11.74 -7.58 -2.27
N ARG A 63 12.16 -8.62 -3.00
CA ARG A 63 12.61 -8.48 -4.39
C ARG A 63 11.40 -8.41 -5.34
N THR A 64 11.40 -7.50 -6.30
CA THR A 64 10.34 -7.41 -7.33
C THR A 64 10.91 -7.31 -8.74
N GLU A 65 10.42 -8.16 -9.65
CA GLU A 65 10.92 -8.27 -11.01
C GLU A 65 9.78 -8.32 -12.03
N TRP A 66 9.83 -7.47 -13.06
CA TRP A 66 8.93 -7.58 -14.20
C TRP A 66 9.40 -8.73 -15.10
N VAL A 67 8.71 -9.86 -15.05
CA VAL A 67 9.09 -11.09 -15.80
C VAL A 67 8.40 -11.17 -17.17
N ALA A 68 7.36 -10.37 -17.39
CA ALA A 68 6.73 -10.17 -18.69
C ALA A 68 6.01 -8.81 -18.74
N ASP A 69 5.35 -8.53 -19.86
CA ASP A 69 4.43 -7.39 -19.90
C ASP A 69 3.29 -7.60 -18.88
N HIS A 70 3.01 -6.55 -18.13
CA HIS A 70 2.03 -6.56 -17.04
C HIS A 70 2.11 -7.76 -16.07
N THR A 71 3.29 -8.39 -15.90
CA THR A 71 3.46 -9.53 -14.99
C THR A 71 4.64 -9.30 -14.06
N LEU A 72 4.37 -9.25 -12.76
CA LEU A 72 5.34 -8.93 -11.71
C LEU A 72 5.57 -10.14 -10.80
N ARG A 73 6.81 -10.61 -10.71
CA ARG A 73 7.27 -11.57 -9.71
C ARG A 73 7.69 -10.83 -8.45
N ILE A 74 7.32 -11.36 -7.29
CA ILE A 74 7.59 -10.78 -5.97
C ILE A 74 8.12 -11.89 -5.06
N ASP A 75 9.23 -11.63 -4.38
CA ASP A 75 9.90 -12.61 -3.52
C ASP A 75 10.26 -11.99 -2.16
N PRO A 76 9.56 -12.37 -1.07
CA PRO A 76 9.79 -11.84 0.26
C PRO A 76 10.88 -12.59 1.05
N SER A 77 11.66 -13.48 0.43
CA SER A 77 12.63 -14.33 1.14
C SER A 77 13.70 -13.55 1.91
N ASP A 78 14.05 -12.35 1.44
CA ASP A 78 15.07 -11.47 2.05
C ASP A 78 14.45 -10.36 2.93
N LEU A 79 13.16 -10.47 3.26
CA LEU A 79 12.44 -9.51 4.10
C LEU A 79 13.13 -9.34 5.45
N SER A 80 13.55 -8.10 5.75
CA SER A 80 14.46 -7.81 6.87
C SER A 80 14.12 -6.54 7.65
N SER A 81 13.17 -5.74 7.18
CA SER A 81 12.76 -4.50 7.83
C SER A 81 11.25 -4.46 8.08
N TYR A 82 10.87 -3.82 9.18
CA TYR A 82 9.50 -3.49 9.55
C TYR A 82 9.21 -1.98 9.46
N GLU A 83 10.15 -1.20 8.91
CA GLU A 83 10.05 0.25 8.79
C GLU A 83 9.73 0.68 7.34
N ALA A 84 8.65 1.44 7.17
CA ALA A 84 8.30 2.11 5.92
C ALA A 84 8.59 3.62 6.04
N PRO A 85 9.66 4.12 5.40
CA PRO A 85 10.23 5.43 5.68
C PRO A 85 9.42 6.57 5.04
N TYR A 86 9.51 7.74 5.65
CA TYR A 86 8.82 8.96 5.22
C TYR A 86 9.01 9.30 3.74
N ASP A 87 10.25 9.22 3.21
CA ASP A 87 10.56 9.64 1.84
C ASP A 87 9.83 8.82 0.78
N ILE A 88 9.54 7.55 1.08
CA ILE A 88 8.75 6.68 0.20
C ILE A 88 7.26 6.92 0.43
N VAL A 89 6.81 6.87 1.69
CA VAL A 89 5.39 6.94 2.04
C VAL A 89 4.75 8.28 1.66
N ARG A 90 5.48 9.40 1.76
CA ARG A 90 4.98 10.73 1.37
C ARG A 90 4.62 10.84 -0.11
N ARG A 91 5.21 9.99 -0.97
CA ARG A 91 4.99 10.02 -2.42
C ARG A 91 3.70 9.30 -2.82
N MET A 92 3.27 8.31 -2.04
CA MET A 92 2.09 7.51 -2.33
C MET A 92 1.35 7.13 -1.04
N ARG A 93 0.14 7.67 -0.87
CA ARG A 93 -0.69 7.43 0.32
C ARG A 93 -1.04 5.95 0.55
N ALA A 94 -1.24 5.19 -0.53
CA ALA A 94 -1.50 3.75 -0.50
C ALA A 94 -0.36 2.92 0.13
N SER A 95 0.81 3.51 0.41
CA SER A 95 1.90 2.87 1.14
C SER A 95 1.45 2.41 2.54
N VAL A 96 0.43 3.03 3.14
CA VAL A 96 -0.13 2.59 4.45
C VAL A 96 -0.61 1.13 4.44
N CYS A 97 -0.91 0.56 3.27
CA CYS A 97 -1.31 -0.84 3.13
C CYS A 97 -0.27 -1.84 3.63
N VAL A 98 1.02 -1.46 3.77
CA VAL A 98 2.04 -2.36 4.34
C VAL A 98 1.95 -2.48 5.88
N LEU A 99 1.24 -1.58 6.56
CA LEU A 99 1.13 -1.58 8.03
C LEU A 99 0.61 -2.91 8.59
N GLY A 100 -0.50 -3.40 8.04
CA GLY A 100 -1.10 -4.67 8.45
C GLY A 100 -0.19 -5.88 8.20
N PRO A 101 0.28 -6.10 6.95
CA PRO A 101 1.21 -7.17 6.63
C PRO A 101 2.50 -7.17 7.46
N LEU A 102 3.13 -6.01 7.67
CA LEU A 102 4.32 -5.89 8.52
C LEU A 102 4.02 -6.28 9.96
N LEU A 103 2.94 -5.75 10.54
CA LEU A 103 2.57 -6.08 11.91
C LEU A 103 2.25 -7.56 12.08
N ALA A 104 1.55 -8.17 11.12
CA ALA A 104 1.25 -9.60 11.14
C ALA A 104 2.53 -10.45 11.07
N ARG A 105 3.48 -10.08 10.20
CA ARG A 105 4.73 -10.81 9.93
C ARG A 105 5.78 -10.65 11.03
N PHE A 106 6.00 -9.43 11.50
CA PHE A 106 7.08 -9.08 12.44
C PHE A 106 6.60 -8.85 13.88
N LYS A 107 5.28 -8.81 14.13
CA LYS A 107 4.71 -8.34 15.41
C LYS A 107 5.06 -6.89 15.74
N ARG A 108 5.63 -6.18 14.76
CA ARG A 108 6.09 -4.80 14.79
C ARG A 108 5.89 -4.17 13.42
N ALA A 109 5.53 -2.90 13.39
CA ALA A 109 5.52 -2.10 12.19
C ALA A 109 5.78 -0.64 12.56
N LYS A 110 6.62 0.04 11.76
CA LYS A 110 6.87 1.47 11.88
C LYS A 110 6.61 2.10 10.51
N VAL A 111 5.46 2.72 10.34
CA VAL A 111 5.02 3.24 9.03
C VAL A 111 4.81 4.74 9.14
N SER A 112 5.50 5.52 8.31
CA SER A 112 5.27 6.97 8.25
C SER A 112 3.79 7.26 7.98
N LEU A 113 3.26 8.30 8.59
CA LEU A 113 1.95 8.82 8.22
C LEU A 113 1.99 9.27 6.76
N PRO A 114 0.96 8.96 5.97
CA PRO A 114 0.80 9.59 4.68
C PRO A 114 0.68 11.10 4.85
N GLY A 115 1.30 11.86 3.94
CA GLY A 115 1.18 13.31 3.94
C GLY A 115 -0.24 13.80 3.65
N GLY A 116 -0.40 15.12 3.64
CA GLY A 116 -1.66 15.77 3.26
C GLY A 116 -2.08 15.42 1.83
N CYS A 117 -3.39 15.33 1.61
CA CYS A 117 -3.98 15.03 0.30
C CYS A 117 -4.70 16.27 -0.23
N ALA A 118 -4.42 16.66 -1.48
CA ALA A 118 -5.07 17.81 -2.12
C ALA A 118 -6.60 17.64 -2.26
N PHE A 119 -7.11 16.41 -2.21
CA PHE A 119 -8.54 16.10 -2.26
C PHE A 119 -9.26 16.28 -0.91
N GLY A 120 -8.56 16.73 0.14
CA GLY A 120 -9.11 16.95 1.47
C GLY A 120 -8.56 15.98 2.53
N PRO A 121 -9.03 16.11 3.78
CA PRO A 121 -8.54 15.29 4.88
C PRO A 121 -8.90 13.83 4.65
N ARG A 122 -7.89 12.97 4.78
CA ARG A 122 -8.03 11.53 4.76
C ARG A 122 -7.25 11.01 5.97
N PRO A 123 -7.87 10.85 7.14
CA PRO A 123 -7.20 10.26 8.29
C PRO A 123 -6.98 8.76 8.07
N ILE A 124 -6.15 8.15 8.91
CA ILE A 124 -5.97 6.69 8.97
C ILE A 124 -6.44 6.13 10.33
N ASP A 125 -7.29 6.90 11.03
CA ASP A 125 -7.89 6.58 12.33
C ASP A 125 -8.55 5.20 12.34
N LEU A 126 -9.23 4.81 11.26
CA LEU A 126 -9.83 3.49 11.14
C LEU A 126 -8.80 2.35 11.01
N HIS A 127 -7.63 2.60 10.44
CA HIS A 127 -6.55 1.61 10.42
C HIS A 127 -6.00 1.40 11.81
N ILE A 128 -5.76 2.50 12.55
CA ILE A 128 -5.27 2.48 13.93
C ILE A 128 -6.28 1.76 14.83
N LYS A 129 -7.54 2.21 14.83
CA LYS A 129 -8.64 1.59 15.58
C LYS A 129 -8.76 0.10 15.31
N GLY A 130 -8.67 -0.31 14.04
CA GLY A 130 -8.78 -1.71 13.66
C GLY A 130 -7.61 -2.55 14.18
N ILE A 131 -6.39 -2.03 14.09
CA ILE A 131 -5.19 -2.72 14.58
C ILE A 131 -5.15 -2.80 16.11
N GLU A 132 -5.53 -1.74 16.81
CA GLU A 132 -5.67 -1.73 18.27
C GLU A 132 -6.71 -2.76 18.74
N ALA A 133 -7.85 -2.85 18.05
CA ALA A 133 -8.87 -3.86 18.34
C ALA A 133 -8.35 -5.30 18.20
N LEU A 134 -7.39 -5.54 17.31
CA LEU A 134 -6.72 -6.84 17.16
C LEU A 134 -5.69 -7.13 18.27
N GLY A 135 -5.51 -6.22 19.24
CA GLY A 135 -4.61 -6.40 20.38
C GLY A 135 -3.20 -5.85 20.16
N ALA A 136 -3.04 -4.87 19.27
CA ALA A 136 -1.78 -4.17 19.09
C ALA A 136 -1.74 -2.87 19.90
N ASP A 137 -0.59 -2.56 20.47
CA ASP A 137 -0.29 -1.24 21.00
C ASP A 137 0.16 -0.34 19.85
N VAL A 138 -0.52 0.80 19.66
CA VAL A 138 -0.22 1.76 18.59
C VAL A 138 0.10 3.12 19.18
N THR A 139 1.25 3.69 18.82
CA THR A 139 1.59 5.09 19.13
C THR A 139 1.87 5.86 17.85
N VAL A 140 1.51 7.14 17.85
CA VAL A 140 1.78 8.06 16.74
C VAL A 140 2.77 9.11 17.23
N GLU A 141 4.03 8.98 16.81
CA GLU A 141 5.13 9.81 17.29
C GLU A 141 6.01 10.24 16.12
N HIS A 142 6.43 11.50 16.11
CA HIS A 142 7.32 12.07 15.09
C HIS A 142 6.86 11.82 13.64
N GLY A 143 5.55 11.74 13.41
CA GLY A 143 4.98 11.47 12.09
C GLY A 143 4.98 10.01 11.66
N TYR A 144 5.24 9.06 12.57
CA TYR A 144 5.18 7.62 12.33
C TYR A 144 4.09 6.96 13.17
N VAL A 145 3.45 5.95 12.60
CA VAL A 145 2.65 4.96 13.30
C VAL A 145 3.59 3.83 13.73
N ASN A 146 3.82 3.71 15.04
CA ASN A 146 4.53 2.60 15.64
C ASN A 146 3.50 1.62 16.19
N ALA A 147 3.46 0.41 15.65
CA ALA A 147 2.56 -0.65 16.09
C ALA A 147 3.36 -1.85 16.59
N HIS A 148 2.98 -2.40 17.73
CA HIS A 148 3.57 -3.61 18.32
C HIS A 148 2.45 -4.52 18.84
N ALA A 149 2.60 -5.83 18.70
CA ALA A 149 1.63 -6.78 19.26
C ALA A 149 2.31 -8.09 19.65
N GLU A 150 2.28 -8.48 20.93
CA GLU A 150 2.76 -9.81 21.32
C GLU A 150 1.96 -10.92 20.61
N ARG A 151 0.64 -10.73 20.51
CA ARG A 151 -0.26 -11.63 19.80
C ARG A 151 -1.48 -10.89 19.27
N LEU A 152 -1.61 -10.86 17.94
CA LEU A 152 -2.85 -10.44 17.29
C LEU A 152 -3.95 -11.48 17.51
N LYS A 153 -5.16 -11.03 17.78
CA LYS A 153 -6.35 -11.86 18.01
C LYS A 153 -7.50 -11.40 17.12
N GLY A 154 -8.25 -12.35 16.56
CA GLY A 154 -9.46 -12.03 15.83
C GLY A 154 -10.52 -11.42 16.76
N THR A 155 -11.23 -10.41 16.26
CA THR A 155 -12.32 -9.73 16.98
C THR A 155 -13.31 -9.13 16.00
N GLU A 156 -14.46 -8.67 16.50
CA GLU A 156 -15.41 -7.87 15.74
C GLU A 156 -14.98 -6.40 15.74
N ILE A 157 -14.95 -5.78 14.55
CA ILE A 157 -14.51 -4.39 14.38
C ILE A 157 -15.61 -3.60 13.68
N TYR A 158 -16.16 -2.60 14.37
CA TYR A 158 -17.10 -1.67 13.77
C TYR A 158 -16.37 -0.55 13.01
N LEU A 159 -16.45 -0.57 11.68
CA LEU A 159 -15.74 0.36 10.77
C LEU A 159 -16.47 1.70 10.56
N ALA A 160 -16.83 2.35 11.66
CA ALA A 160 -17.28 3.74 11.66
C ALA A 160 -16.31 4.62 12.46
N GLY A 161 -15.97 5.77 11.89
CA GLY A 161 -15.17 6.83 12.51
C GLY A 161 -15.92 8.15 12.50
N ALA A 162 -15.39 9.14 13.23
CA ALA A 162 -15.97 10.50 13.30
C ALA A 162 -16.08 11.17 11.92
N HIS A 163 -15.30 10.69 10.94
CA HIS A 163 -15.26 11.20 9.57
C HIS A 163 -15.94 10.29 8.54
N GLY A 164 -16.71 9.28 8.99
CA GLY A 164 -17.35 8.29 8.14
C GLY A 164 -16.43 7.10 7.78
N PRO A 165 -16.72 6.34 6.71
CA PRO A 165 -15.87 5.22 6.28
C PRO A 165 -14.53 5.74 5.73
N SER A 166 -13.48 4.91 5.81
CA SER A 166 -12.16 5.24 5.26
C SER A 166 -12.29 5.52 3.76
N ARG A 167 -12.03 6.76 3.35
CA ARG A 167 -12.08 7.17 1.94
C ARG A 167 -10.71 7.01 1.30
N GLY A 168 -10.35 5.77 0.98
CA GLY A 168 -9.17 5.44 0.18
C GLY A 168 -7.84 5.78 0.84
N ALA A 169 -7.04 4.75 1.08
CA ALA A 169 -5.60 4.90 1.05
C ALA A 169 -5.16 5.32 -0.36
#